data_AF-A0A5K1AEN1-F1
#
_entry.id   AF-A0A5K1AEN1-F1
#
_cell.length_a   1.000
_cell.length_b   1.000
_cell.length_c   1.000
_cell.angle_alpha   90.00
_cell.angle_beta   90.00
_cell.angle_gamma   90.00
#
_symmetry.space_group_name_H-M   'P 1'
#
loop_
_entity.id
_entity.type
_entity.pdbx_description
1 polymer ?
#
loop_
_entity_poly.entity_id
_entity_poly.type
_entity_poly.pdbx_seq_one_letter_code
_entity_poly.pdbx_strand_id
1 'polypeptide(L)'
;VRYISGILKSGVHCLEIFKDKDEEKDMLVQFSQMFLIMEPRDLMDIFALCMPQFFECMITNNQLLQIVSTLLQSPKILRHFADVLVNFLVSRLDVLKQPDTPASNLVLQLFRHLFVAVSKVPADNERVLLPHVSVIMEVCMKNATEIERPLAYMLLLRTMFRSLAAGKFEGLFRELVPSLQPCLNMLLAMVEGPAGEDMKDLVLELCLTLPARLSSLLPHLPRLMKPLVLALKGNDELVSLGLRTLEYWIDSLNPDFLEPSMANLMSEVILALWSHLRPKPYPWGAKALQLLGKLGGRNRRFLKEPLALECKENPEHGLRLILTFEPQTPFLVPLDRCIHLAIAVVMQKSMAVDTFYRKHALKFLRVCLSSLLNFRGNVSADGVSPGILATLLVSSVDPSRRRTETLDMK
;
A
#
# COMPACT_ATOMS: atom_id res chain seq x y z
N VAL A 1 19.71 2.69 40.52
CA VAL A 1 18.49 2.25 39.81
C VAL A 1 17.17 2.69 40.47
N ARG A 2 16.76 2.26 41.68
CA ARG A 2 15.42 2.61 42.25
C ARG A 2 15.11 4.11 42.35
N TYR A 3 16.02 4.93 42.89
CA TYR A 3 15.84 6.40 42.94
C TYR A 3 15.74 7.03 41.55
N ILE A 4 16.56 6.56 40.60
CA ILE A 4 16.60 7.09 39.23
C ILE A 4 15.39 6.62 38.40
N SER A 5 14.86 5.42 38.65
CA SER A 5 13.57 4.99 38.07
C SER A 5 12.41 5.89 38.52
N GLY A 6 12.52 6.46 39.72
CA GLY A 6 11.62 7.51 40.19
C GLY A 6 11.71 8.80 39.35
N ILE A 7 12.90 9.16 38.86
CA ILE A 7 13.09 10.32 37.97
C ILE A 7 12.36 10.11 36.64
N LEU A 8 12.39 8.91 36.06
CA LEU A 8 11.63 8.64 34.84
C LEU A 8 10.11 8.73 35.10
N LYS A 9 9.61 8.10 36.17
CA LYS A 9 8.18 8.11 36.50
C LYS A 9 7.67 9.52 36.84
N SER A 10 8.31 10.18 37.80
CA SER A 10 7.94 11.53 38.21
C SER A 10 8.20 12.55 37.10
N GLY A 11 9.28 12.38 36.33
CA GLY A 11 9.60 13.25 35.20
C GLY A 11 8.56 13.18 34.09
N VAL A 12 8.10 11.97 33.73
CA VAL A 12 7.00 11.80 32.76
C VAL A 12 5.71 12.44 33.26
N HIS A 13 5.39 12.32 34.56
CA HIS A 13 4.25 13.04 35.14
C HIS A 13 4.43 14.56 35.15
N CYS A 14 5.64 15.07 35.40
CA CYS A 14 5.91 16.51 35.34
C CYS A 14 5.81 17.06 33.91
N LEU A 15 6.16 16.26 32.89
CA LEU A 15 6.03 16.66 31.49
C LEU A 15 4.57 16.87 31.06
N GLU A 16 3.62 16.26 31.77
CA GLU A 16 2.19 16.48 31.54
C GLU A 16 1.77 17.95 31.80
N ILE A 17 2.51 18.68 32.64
CA ILE A 17 2.27 20.12 32.91
C ILE A 17 2.56 21.00 31.67
N PHE A 18 3.42 20.51 30.78
CA PHE A 18 3.81 21.21 29.55
C PHE A 18 2.99 20.77 28.34
N LYS A 19 2.04 19.85 28.50
CA LYS A 19 1.17 19.38 27.42
C LYS A 19 0.45 20.55 26.75
N ASP A 20 0.51 20.58 25.43
CA ASP A 20 -0.12 21.61 24.58
C ASP A 20 0.48 23.03 24.73
N LYS A 21 1.68 23.15 25.31
CA LYS A 21 2.44 24.41 25.37
C LYS A 21 3.54 24.43 24.31
N ASP A 22 3.91 25.63 23.84
CA ASP A 22 4.99 25.80 22.85
C ASP A 22 6.34 25.21 23.33
N GLU A 23 6.59 25.23 24.64
CA GLU A 23 7.81 24.73 25.28
C GLU A 23 7.87 23.19 25.44
N GLU A 24 6.79 22.45 25.14
CA GLU A 24 6.70 20.99 25.38
C GLU A 24 7.86 20.24 24.72
N LYS A 25 8.15 20.56 23.46
CA LYS A 25 9.22 19.90 22.69
C LYS A 25 10.61 20.16 23.27
N ASP A 26 10.87 21.39 23.71
CA ASP A 26 12.16 21.75 24.28
C ASP A 26 12.37 21.03 25.62
N MET A 27 11.33 20.94 26.44
CA MET A 27 11.36 20.19 27.70
C MET A 27 11.56 18.68 27.46
N LEU A 28 10.92 18.10 26.44
CA LEU A 28 11.14 16.70 26.06
C LEU A 28 12.59 16.43 25.63
N VAL A 29 13.20 17.35 24.89
CA VAL A 29 14.61 17.26 24.49
C VAL A 29 15.52 17.35 25.71
N GLN A 30 15.32 18.34 26.59
CA GLN A 30 16.12 18.51 27.80
C GLN A 30 16.00 17.28 28.72
N PHE A 31 14.79 16.76 28.91
CA PHE A 31 14.57 15.54 29.68
C PHE A 31 15.30 14.34 29.07
N SER A 32 15.27 14.21 27.73
CA SER A 32 16.00 13.15 27.02
C SER A 32 17.52 13.26 27.21
N GLN A 33 18.06 14.48 27.20
CA GLN A 33 19.48 14.74 27.40
C GLN A 33 19.99 14.27 28.76
N MET A 34 19.16 14.30 29.81
CA MET A 34 19.54 13.80 31.14
C MET A 34 19.92 12.31 31.09
N PHE A 35 19.17 11.51 30.32
CA PHE A 35 19.46 10.08 30.16
C PHE A 35 20.69 9.80 29.30
N LEU A 36 21.07 10.71 28.39
CA LEU A 36 22.26 10.54 27.55
C LEU A 36 23.58 10.61 28.34
N ILE A 37 23.58 11.32 29.47
CA ILE A 37 24.74 11.49 30.35
C ILE A 37 25.00 10.20 31.15
N MET A 38 23.96 9.42 31.42
CA MET A 38 24.04 8.20 32.22
C MET A 38 24.91 7.10 31.60
N GLU A 39 25.34 6.14 32.43
CA GLU A 39 25.96 4.92 31.95
C GLU A 39 24.94 4.04 31.20
N PRO A 40 25.32 3.40 30.07
CA PRO A 40 24.38 2.60 29.29
C PRO A 40 23.74 1.44 30.06
N ARG A 41 24.43 0.86 31.05
CA ARG A 41 23.91 -0.24 31.88
C ARG A 41 22.77 0.20 32.79
N ASP A 42 22.97 1.31 33.51
CA ASP A 42 21.92 1.88 34.35
C ASP A 42 20.68 2.26 33.53
N LEU A 43 20.90 2.79 32.32
CA LEU A 43 19.81 3.14 31.41
C LEU A 43 19.01 1.90 31.01
N MET A 44 19.67 0.77 30.69
CA MET A 44 18.98 -0.48 30.40
C MET A 44 18.11 -0.94 31.57
N ASP A 45 18.65 -0.95 32.78
CA ASP A 45 17.92 -1.42 33.96
C ASP A 45 16.69 -0.55 34.24
N ILE A 46 16.82 0.77 34.07
CA ILE A 46 15.72 1.71 34.26
C ILE A 46 14.63 1.49 33.21
N PHE A 47 14.99 1.48 31.92
CA PHE A 47 14.01 1.32 30.87
C PHE A 47 13.41 -0.07 30.87
N ALA A 48 14.17 -1.15 31.11
CA ALA A 48 13.62 -2.50 31.21
C ALA A 48 12.53 -2.61 32.30
N LEU A 49 12.73 -1.93 33.44
CA LEU A 49 11.75 -1.91 34.52
C LEU A 49 10.55 -0.99 34.24
N CYS A 50 10.78 0.17 33.61
CA CYS A 50 9.77 1.22 33.45
C CYS A 50 9.08 1.22 32.09
N MET A 51 9.56 0.46 31.09
CA MET A 51 9.01 0.46 29.73
C MET A 51 7.51 0.20 29.67
N PRO A 52 6.92 -0.74 30.45
CA PRO A 52 5.48 -0.96 30.42
C PRO A 52 4.68 0.27 30.86
N GLN A 53 5.10 0.95 31.94
CA GLN A 53 4.43 2.15 32.42
C GLN A 53 4.65 3.32 31.46
N PHE A 54 5.86 3.45 30.93
CA PHE A 54 6.18 4.47 29.94
C PHE A 54 5.36 4.30 28.65
N PHE A 55 5.10 3.05 28.25
CA PHE A 55 4.23 2.73 27.12
C PHE A 55 2.78 3.18 27.35
N GLU A 56 2.19 2.92 28.52
CA GLU A 56 0.85 3.42 28.87
C GLU A 56 0.79 4.96 28.85
N CYS A 57 1.83 5.62 29.36
CA CYS A 57 1.93 7.08 29.26
C CYS A 57 2.01 7.57 27.81
N MET A 58 2.77 6.87 26.95
CA MET A 58 2.89 7.21 25.52
C MET A 58 1.57 7.00 24.75
N ILE A 59 0.72 6.04 25.15
CA ILE A 59 -0.63 5.88 24.58
C ILE A 59 -1.47 7.14 24.86
N THR A 60 -1.32 7.71 26.06
CA THR A 60 -2.09 8.88 26.51
C THR A 60 -1.51 10.20 25.95
N ASN A 61 -0.18 10.32 25.89
CA ASN A 61 0.53 11.44 25.27
C ASN A 61 1.57 10.93 24.25
N ASN A 62 1.22 10.98 22.96
CA ASN A 62 2.09 10.52 21.89
C ASN A 62 3.36 11.39 21.70
N GLN A 63 3.42 12.62 22.25
CA GLN A 63 4.63 13.46 22.17
C GLN A 63 5.82 12.84 22.93
N LEU A 64 5.55 12.02 23.94
CA LEU A 64 6.58 11.29 24.69
C LEU A 64 7.42 10.35 23.80
N LEU A 65 6.92 9.97 22.62
CA LEU A 65 7.66 9.24 21.60
C LEU A 65 8.95 9.98 21.18
N GLN A 66 8.98 11.31 21.28
CA GLN A 66 10.17 12.11 21.01
C GLN A 66 11.35 11.73 21.91
N ILE A 67 11.09 11.29 23.15
CA ILE A 67 12.13 10.80 24.06
C ILE A 67 12.77 9.54 23.47
N VAL A 68 11.95 8.55 23.08
CA VAL A 68 12.43 7.30 22.45
C VAL A 68 13.23 7.62 21.18
N SER A 69 12.71 8.50 20.33
CA SER A 69 13.40 8.93 19.11
C SER A 69 14.76 9.56 19.40
N THR A 70 14.85 10.42 20.41
CA THR A 70 16.10 11.09 20.80
C THR A 70 17.13 10.11 21.37
N LEU A 71 16.69 9.16 22.20
CA LEU A 71 17.56 8.11 22.75
C LEU A 71 18.11 7.18 21.65
N LEU A 72 17.26 6.79 20.68
CA LEU A 72 17.68 5.99 19.52
C LEU A 72 18.62 6.72 18.56
N GLN A 73 18.68 8.05 18.58
CA GLN A 73 19.63 8.81 17.76
C GLN A 73 21.04 8.84 18.34
N SER A 74 21.21 8.54 19.63
CA SER A 74 22.52 8.59 20.29
C SER A 74 23.31 7.28 20.12
N PRO A 75 24.46 7.28 19.42
CA PRO A 75 25.22 6.06 19.15
C PRO A 75 25.77 5.41 20.43
N LYS A 76 26.01 6.20 21.49
CA LYS A 76 26.53 5.72 22.79
C LYS A 76 25.57 4.72 23.45
N ILE A 77 24.27 4.96 23.34
CA ILE A 77 23.24 4.16 24.03
C ILE A 77 22.36 3.34 23.08
N LEU A 78 22.39 3.63 21.76
CA LEU A 78 21.53 3.03 20.74
C LEU A 78 21.44 1.51 20.90
N ARG A 79 22.57 0.80 20.92
CA ARG A 79 22.58 -0.66 21.01
C ARG A 79 21.83 -1.19 22.25
N HIS A 80 22.12 -0.60 23.40
CA HIS A 80 21.58 -1.01 24.69
C HIS A 80 20.08 -0.69 24.81
N PHE A 81 19.70 0.51 24.38
CA PHE A 81 18.30 0.93 24.40
C PHE A 81 17.46 0.20 23.35
N ALA A 82 18.02 -0.06 22.16
CA ALA A 82 17.38 -0.86 21.12
C ALA A 82 17.09 -2.28 21.60
N ASP A 83 17.99 -2.89 22.37
CA ASP A 83 17.82 -4.23 22.94
C ASP A 83 16.64 -4.29 23.92
N VAL A 84 16.58 -3.34 24.87
CA VAL A 84 15.44 -3.24 25.78
C VAL A 84 14.13 -2.98 25.01
N LEU A 85 14.16 -2.09 24.03
CA LEU A 85 12.98 -1.69 23.27
C LEU A 85 12.46 -2.85 22.41
N VAL A 86 13.31 -3.56 21.67
CA VAL A 86 12.87 -4.67 20.81
C VAL A 86 12.30 -5.82 21.63
N ASN A 87 12.92 -6.17 22.77
CA ASN A 87 12.41 -7.19 23.68
C ASN A 87 11.01 -6.84 24.18
N PHE A 88 10.80 -5.59 24.59
CA PHE A 88 9.49 -5.11 25.01
C PHE A 88 8.46 -5.15 23.86
N LEU A 89 8.82 -4.65 22.67
CA LEU A 89 7.91 -4.58 21.54
C LEU A 89 7.49 -5.97 21.03
N VAL A 90 8.40 -6.94 21.01
CA VAL A 90 8.09 -8.34 20.64
C VAL A 90 7.04 -8.93 21.60
N SER A 91 7.12 -8.61 22.89
CA SER A 91 6.12 -9.03 23.89
C SER A 91 4.75 -8.33 23.77
N ARG A 92 4.63 -7.35 22.85
CA ARG A 92 3.42 -6.53 22.63
C ARG A 92 2.85 -6.68 21.21
N LEU A 93 3.32 -7.66 20.43
CA LEU A 93 2.79 -7.92 19.09
C LEU A 93 1.30 -8.28 19.08
N ASP A 94 0.75 -8.81 20.17
CA ASP A 94 -0.69 -9.11 20.29
C ASP A 94 -1.58 -7.86 20.25
N VAL A 95 -1.04 -6.67 20.56
CA VAL A 95 -1.78 -5.40 20.50
C VAL A 95 -2.18 -5.07 19.06
N LEU A 96 -1.40 -5.53 18.07
CA LEU A 96 -1.64 -5.29 16.65
C LEU A 96 -2.87 -6.03 16.09
N LYS A 97 -3.47 -6.95 16.85
CA LYS A 97 -4.75 -7.59 16.47
C LYS A 97 -5.88 -6.60 16.27
N GLN A 98 -5.81 -5.44 16.95
CA GLN A 98 -6.79 -4.37 16.86
C GLN A 98 -6.16 -3.13 16.19
N PRO A 99 -6.24 -3.01 14.84
CA PRO A 99 -5.48 -2.02 14.08
C PRO A 99 -5.83 -0.57 14.43
N ASP A 100 -7.07 -0.30 14.85
CA ASP A 100 -7.61 1.05 15.06
C ASP A 100 -7.33 1.62 16.47
N THR A 101 -6.57 0.90 17.30
CA THR A 101 -6.27 1.34 18.66
C THR A 101 -5.06 2.28 18.68
N PRO A 102 -5.02 3.29 19.59
CA PRO A 102 -3.84 4.14 19.75
C PRO A 102 -2.59 3.32 20.14
N ALA A 103 -2.79 2.22 20.88
CA ALA A 103 -1.72 1.30 21.26
C ALA A 103 -1.10 0.59 20.05
N SER A 104 -1.91 0.10 19.10
CA SER A 104 -1.43 -0.50 17.84
C SER A 104 -0.60 0.51 17.03
N ASN A 105 -1.11 1.73 16.87
CA ASN A 105 -0.40 2.80 16.17
C ASN A 105 0.94 3.13 16.84
N LEU A 106 0.98 3.19 18.17
CA LEU A 106 2.20 3.45 18.93
C LEU A 106 3.23 2.32 18.74
N VAL A 107 2.82 1.05 18.79
CA VAL A 107 3.72 -0.10 18.53
C VAL A 107 4.34 0.00 17.14
N LEU A 108 3.54 0.30 16.10
CA LEU A 108 4.05 0.50 14.74
C LEU A 108 5.04 1.65 14.65
N GLN A 109 4.75 2.78 15.32
CA GLN A 109 5.65 3.92 15.36
C GLN A 109 6.96 3.60 16.09
N LEU A 110 6.93 2.89 17.21
CA LEU A 110 8.12 2.47 17.97
C LEU A 110 8.99 1.52 17.15
N PHE A 111 8.40 0.51 16.50
CA PHE A 111 9.14 -0.36 15.58
C PHE A 111 9.78 0.43 14.43
N ARG A 112 9.06 1.39 13.85
CA ARG A 112 9.60 2.25 12.79
C ARG A 112 10.83 3.03 13.25
N HIS A 113 10.77 3.67 14.42
CA HIS A 113 11.93 4.40 14.96
C HIS A 113 13.10 3.47 15.26
N LEU A 114 12.83 2.31 15.88
CA LEU A 114 13.83 1.29 16.19
C LEU A 114 14.55 0.82 14.92
N PHE A 115 13.80 0.36 13.93
CA PHE A 115 14.35 -0.19 12.69
C PHE A 115 15.15 0.85 11.89
N VAL A 116 14.64 2.09 11.78
CA VAL A 116 15.35 3.20 11.11
C VAL A 116 16.65 3.56 11.84
N ALA A 117 16.66 3.53 13.17
CA ALA A 117 17.85 3.83 13.96
C ALA A 117 18.92 2.73 13.79
N VAL A 118 18.51 1.47 13.90
CA VAL A 118 19.40 0.31 13.74
C VAL A 118 19.97 0.20 12.32
N SER A 119 19.19 0.53 11.29
CA SER A 119 19.67 0.49 9.90
C SER A 119 20.78 1.51 9.59
N LYS A 120 20.93 2.58 10.40
CA LYS A 120 22.02 3.56 10.23
C LYS A 120 23.37 3.02 10.66
N VAL A 121 23.40 2.11 11.64
CA VAL A 121 24.64 1.52 12.19
C VAL A 121 24.46 0.01 12.28
N PRO A 122 24.47 -0.71 11.14
CA PRO A 122 24.13 -2.12 11.09
C PRO A 122 25.16 -3.01 11.81
N ALA A 123 26.45 -2.71 11.72
CA ALA A 123 27.53 -3.55 12.25
C ALA A 123 27.43 -3.82 13.76
N ASP A 124 27.01 -2.82 14.54
CA ASP A 124 26.94 -2.93 16.00
C ASP A 124 25.58 -3.44 16.50
N ASN A 125 24.53 -3.25 15.71
CA ASN A 125 23.14 -3.44 16.11
C ASN A 125 22.50 -4.70 15.49
N GLU A 126 23.11 -5.30 14.48
CA GLU A 126 22.59 -6.53 13.86
C GLU A 126 22.35 -7.64 14.89
N ARG A 127 23.27 -7.79 15.85
CA ARG A 127 23.17 -8.79 16.93
C ARG A 127 21.97 -8.58 17.85
N VAL A 128 21.49 -7.34 17.97
CA VAL A 128 20.32 -6.99 18.79
C VAL A 128 19.05 -7.47 18.10
N LEU A 129 18.96 -7.33 16.77
CA LEU A 129 17.76 -7.73 16.02
C LEU A 129 17.71 -9.23 15.72
N LEU A 130 18.86 -9.89 15.61
CA LEU A 130 18.98 -11.30 15.20
C LEU A 130 18.00 -12.25 15.91
N PRO A 131 17.89 -12.27 17.26
CA PRO A 131 16.99 -13.21 17.95
C PRO A 131 15.50 -12.89 17.78
N HIS A 132 15.15 -11.69 17.31
CA HIS A 132 13.76 -11.22 17.28
C HIS A 132 13.16 -11.23 15.87
N VAL A 133 13.97 -11.07 14.83
CA VAL A 133 13.46 -10.87 13.46
C VAL A 133 12.68 -12.08 12.93
N SER A 134 13.14 -13.31 13.18
CA SER A 134 12.39 -14.53 12.84
C SER A 134 11.06 -14.61 13.59
N VAL A 135 11.04 -14.26 14.87
CA VAL A 135 9.82 -14.26 15.70
C VAL A 135 8.82 -13.23 15.21
N ILE A 136 9.27 -12.00 14.93
CA ILE A 136 8.41 -10.94 14.38
C ILE A 136 7.83 -11.39 13.03
N MET A 137 8.66 -11.95 12.16
CA MET A 137 8.24 -12.46 10.85
C MET A 137 7.17 -13.54 10.99
N GLU A 138 7.39 -14.55 11.83
CA GLU A 138 6.46 -15.65 12.06
C GLU A 138 5.12 -15.17 12.63
N VAL A 139 5.16 -14.32 13.68
CA VAL A 139 3.95 -13.78 14.30
C VAL A 139 3.15 -12.93 13.31
N CYS A 140 3.81 -12.08 12.53
CA CYS A 140 3.14 -11.28 11.50
C CYS A 140 2.52 -12.16 10.41
N MET A 141 3.24 -13.16 9.91
CA MET A 141 2.72 -14.07 8.87
C MET A 141 1.52 -14.88 9.35
N LYS A 142 1.59 -15.42 10.58
CA LYS A 142 0.49 -16.17 11.18
C LYS A 142 -0.77 -15.30 11.35
N ASN A 143 -0.62 -14.11 11.94
CA ASN A 143 -1.76 -13.24 12.16
C ASN A 143 -2.28 -12.60 10.86
N ALA A 144 -1.47 -12.53 9.81
CA ALA A 144 -1.91 -12.04 8.50
C ALA A 144 -2.90 -12.97 7.80
N THR A 145 -2.92 -14.26 8.15
CA THR A 145 -3.85 -15.26 7.60
C THR A 145 -5.01 -15.58 8.53
N GLU A 146 -4.82 -15.48 9.86
CA GLU A 146 -5.83 -15.85 10.86
C GLU A 146 -6.82 -14.71 11.20
N ILE A 147 -6.43 -13.45 11.04
CA ILE A 147 -7.22 -12.29 11.46
C ILE A 147 -7.96 -11.66 10.28
N GLU A 148 -9.21 -11.24 10.48
CA GLU A 148 -10.03 -10.59 9.45
C GLU A 148 -9.44 -9.27 8.91
N ARG A 149 -8.80 -8.47 9.78
CA ARG A 149 -8.19 -7.18 9.45
C ARG A 149 -6.69 -7.15 9.80
N PRO A 150 -5.81 -7.74 8.96
CA PRO A 150 -4.39 -7.90 9.28
C PRO A 150 -3.51 -6.67 8.99
N LEU A 151 -4.10 -5.50 8.71
CA LEU A 151 -3.39 -4.32 8.20
C LEU A 151 -2.18 -3.91 9.07
N ALA A 152 -2.33 -3.92 10.39
CA ALA A 152 -1.25 -3.54 11.30
C ALA A 152 -0.02 -4.47 11.19
N TYR A 153 -0.23 -5.79 11.12
CA TYR A 153 0.85 -6.76 10.90
C TYR A 153 1.53 -6.57 9.54
N MET A 154 0.76 -6.28 8.50
CA MET A 154 1.30 -6.01 7.16
C MET A 154 2.13 -4.73 7.12
N LEU A 155 1.73 -3.68 7.85
CA LEU A 155 2.50 -2.45 8.02
C LEU A 155 3.79 -2.66 8.83
N LEU A 156 3.77 -3.54 9.82
CA LEU A 156 4.98 -3.94 10.54
C LEU A 156 5.97 -4.66 9.63
N LEU A 157 5.49 -5.64 8.83
CA LEU A 157 6.31 -6.30 7.81
C LEU A 157 6.91 -5.28 6.83
N ARG A 158 6.13 -4.31 6.36
CA ARG A 158 6.60 -3.26 5.45
C ARG A 158 7.73 -2.44 6.07
N THR A 159 7.55 -2.05 7.32
CA THR A 159 8.53 -1.28 8.09
C THR A 159 9.83 -2.07 8.25
N MET A 160 9.72 -3.36 8.61
CA MET A 160 10.86 -4.25 8.74
C MET A 160 11.59 -4.42 7.40
N PHE A 161 10.88 -4.79 6.33
CA PHE A 161 11.47 -5.05 5.01
C PHE A 161 12.19 -3.83 4.44
N ARG A 162 11.56 -2.64 4.50
CA ARG A 162 12.20 -1.39 4.08
C ARG A 162 13.48 -1.10 4.84
N SER A 163 13.48 -1.34 6.16
CA SER A 163 14.65 -1.05 7.00
C SER A 163 15.79 -2.02 6.73
N LEU A 164 15.47 -3.30 6.50
CA LEU A 164 16.45 -4.33 6.17
C LEU A 164 17.04 -4.09 4.77
N ALA A 165 16.22 -3.68 3.80
CA ALA A 165 16.68 -3.33 2.45
C ALA A 165 17.58 -2.09 2.43
N ALA A 166 17.41 -1.15 3.37
CA ALA A 166 18.23 0.04 3.50
C ALA A 166 19.57 -0.23 4.21
N GLY A 167 19.62 -1.22 5.11
CA GLY A 167 20.82 -1.59 5.86
C GLY A 167 21.65 -2.68 5.17
N LYS A 168 22.93 -2.77 5.55
CA LYS A 168 23.83 -3.86 5.12
C LYS A 168 23.86 -4.96 6.17
N PHE A 169 22.81 -5.78 6.22
CA PHE A 169 22.66 -6.86 7.20
C PHE A 169 22.94 -8.22 6.56
N GLU A 170 24.01 -8.89 6.96
CA GLU A 170 24.41 -10.18 6.36
C GLU A 170 23.84 -11.38 7.12
N GLY A 171 23.80 -11.28 8.46
CA GLY A 171 23.27 -12.29 9.37
C GLY A 171 21.75 -12.33 9.38
N LEU A 172 21.08 -11.17 9.36
CA LEU A 172 19.61 -11.12 9.34
C LEU A 172 19.03 -11.74 8.06
N PHE A 173 19.63 -11.50 6.90
CA PHE A 173 19.18 -12.15 5.66
C PHE A 173 19.39 -13.66 5.68
N ARG A 174 20.45 -14.15 6.34
CA ARG A 174 20.69 -15.58 6.50
C ARG A 174 19.60 -16.21 7.38
N GLU A 175 19.29 -15.55 8.48
CA GLU A 175 18.29 -15.98 9.45
C GLU A 175 16.87 -16.01 8.86
N LEU A 176 16.56 -15.07 7.97
CA LEU A 176 15.23 -14.97 7.32
C LEU A 176 15.01 -15.94 6.15
N VAL A 177 16.06 -16.56 5.61
CA VAL A 177 15.95 -17.46 4.42
C VAL A 177 14.86 -18.53 4.56
N PRO A 178 14.74 -19.27 5.68
CA PRO A 178 13.70 -20.29 5.84
C PRO A 178 12.28 -19.74 5.75
N SER A 179 12.08 -18.47 6.11
CA SER A 179 10.77 -17.81 6.11
C SER A 179 10.39 -17.19 4.76
N LEU A 180 11.32 -17.12 3.79
CA LEU A 180 11.07 -16.48 2.49
C LEU A 180 9.96 -17.16 1.69
N GLN A 181 10.03 -18.48 1.54
CA GLN A 181 9.04 -19.24 0.76
C GLN A 181 7.65 -19.22 1.42
N PRO A 182 7.49 -19.46 2.74
CA PRO A 182 6.20 -19.26 3.42
C PRO A 182 5.65 -17.84 3.26
N CYS A 183 6.49 -16.83 3.43
CA CYS A 183 6.07 -15.43 3.27
C CYS A 183 5.57 -15.14 1.85
N LEU A 184 6.34 -15.55 0.84
CA LEU A 184 5.95 -15.36 -0.54
C LEU A 184 4.64 -16.09 -0.88
N ASN A 185 4.43 -17.30 -0.36
CA ASN A 185 3.17 -18.02 -0.53
C ASN A 185 1.98 -17.23 0.03
N MET A 186 2.12 -16.74 1.26
CA MET A 186 1.11 -15.91 1.91
C MET A 186 0.81 -14.65 1.09
N LEU A 187 1.85 -13.89 0.71
CA LEU A 187 1.68 -12.65 -0.04
C LEU A 187 1.03 -12.89 -1.41
N LEU A 188 1.45 -13.92 -2.15
CA LEU A 188 0.86 -14.24 -3.45
C LEU A 188 -0.60 -14.68 -3.33
N ALA A 189 -0.95 -15.45 -2.30
CA ALA A 189 -2.35 -15.80 -2.03
C ALA A 189 -3.20 -14.55 -1.75
N MET A 190 -2.65 -13.54 -1.08
CA MET A 190 -3.33 -12.26 -0.87
C MET A 190 -3.46 -11.43 -2.15
N VAL A 191 -2.47 -11.48 -3.06
CA VAL A 191 -2.56 -10.79 -4.37
C VAL A 191 -3.68 -11.37 -5.23
N GLU A 192 -3.90 -12.69 -5.15
CA GLU A 192 -4.91 -13.39 -5.96
C GLU A 192 -6.28 -13.47 -5.29
N GLY A 193 -6.33 -13.40 -3.96
CA GLY A 193 -7.55 -13.53 -3.17
C GLY A 193 -8.24 -12.19 -2.84
N PRO A 194 -9.51 -12.24 -2.42
CA PRO A 194 -10.27 -11.05 -2.06
C PRO A 194 -9.74 -10.36 -0.79
N ALA A 195 -9.10 -11.11 0.10
CA ALA A 195 -8.57 -10.59 1.37
C ALA A 195 -7.51 -9.49 1.19
N GLY A 196 -6.75 -9.52 0.08
CA GLY A 196 -5.74 -8.52 -0.22
C GLY A 196 -6.22 -7.34 -1.06
N GLU A 197 -7.48 -7.31 -1.50
CA GLU A 197 -7.95 -6.33 -2.47
C GLU A 197 -7.80 -4.88 -1.96
N ASP A 198 -8.17 -4.64 -0.69
CA ASP A 198 -8.09 -3.30 -0.08
C ASP A 198 -6.65 -2.88 0.26
N MET A 199 -5.71 -3.83 0.31
CA MET A 199 -4.29 -3.61 0.63
C MET A 199 -3.36 -4.03 -0.51
N LYS A 200 -3.87 -4.10 -1.74
CA LYS A 200 -3.16 -4.66 -2.90
C LYS A 200 -1.80 -3.99 -3.11
N ASP A 201 -1.76 -2.66 -3.02
CA ASP A 201 -0.53 -1.90 -3.19
C ASP A 201 0.53 -2.25 -2.13
N LEU A 202 0.10 -2.41 -0.87
CA LEU A 202 0.97 -2.82 0.24
C LEU A 202 1.51 -4.24 0.04
N VAL A 203 0.66 -5.18 -0.39
CA VAL A 203 1.06 -6.57 -0.64
C VAL A 203 2.06 -6.65 -1.81
N LEU A 204 1.82 -5.91 -2.89
CA LEU A 204 2.74 -5.83 -4.03
C LEU A 204 4.10 -5.25 -3.62
N GLU A 205 4.08 -4.21 -2.79
CA GLU A 205 5.31 -3.64 -2.23
C GLU A 205 6.09 -4.70 -1.41
N LEU A 206 5.43 -5.44 -0.54
CA LEU A 206 6.04 -6.49 0.28
C LEU A 206 6.66 -7.59 -0.57
N CYS A 207 5.98 -8.04 -1.64
CA CYS A 207 6.51 -9.01 -2.58
C CYS A 207 7.85 -8.56 -3.19
N LEU A 208 7.94 -7.29 -3.59
CA LEU A 208 9.11 -6.74 -4.28
C LEU A 208 10.21 -6.26 -3.33
N THR A 209 9.95 -6.24 -2.03
CA THR A 209 10.88 -5.78 -0.98
C THR A 209 11.26 -6.89 0.00
N LEU A 210 11.04 -8.16 -0.36
CA LEU A 210 11.41 -9.32 0.46
C LEU A 210 12.87 -9.23 0.92
N PRO A 211 13.15 -9.39 2.23
CA PRO A 211 14.47 -9.22 2.81
C PRO A 211 15.35 -10.45 2.53
N ALA A 212 15.96 -10.47 1.35
CA ALA A 212 16.80 -11.58 0.90
C ALA A 212 17.96 -11.08 0.04
N ARG A 213 19.06 -11.84 0.02
CA ARG A 213 20.07 -11.69 -1.02
C ARG A 213 19.49 -12.14 -2.36
N LEU A 214 19.95 -11.53 -3.43
CA LEU A 214 19.48 -11.86 -4.77
C LEU A 214 19.71 -13.33 -5.15
N SER A 215 20.81 -13.93 -4.66
CA SER A 215 21.08 -15.37 -4.85
C SER A 215 20.04 -16.26 -4.17
N SER A 216 19.58 -15.91 -2.97
CA SER A 216 18.50 -16.62 -2.26
C SER A 216 17.13 -16.35 -2.87
N LEU A 217 16.95 -15.18 -3.51
CA LEU A 217 15.71 -14.80 -4.18
C LEU A 217 15.56 -15.46 -5.56
N LEU A 218 16.66 -15.84 -6.21
CA LEU A 218 16.69 -16.36 -7.58
C LEU A 218 15.67 -17.49 -7.85
N PRO A 219 15.52 -18.53 -7.00
CA PRO A 219 14.54 -19.59 -7.21
C PRO A 219 13.07 -19.10 -7.17
N HIS A 220 12.83 -17.94 -6.56
CA HIS A 220 11.51 -17.36 -6.37
C HIS A 220 11.17 -16.29 -7.42
N LEU A 221 12.15 -15.80 -8.19
CA LEU A 221 11.95 -14.77 -9.21
C LEU A 221 10.82 -15.09 -10.22
N PRO A 222 10.67 -16.33 -10.74
CA PRO A 222 9.57 -16.64 -11.65
C PRO A 222 8.18 -16.31 -11.07
N ARG A 223 8.01 -16.49 -9.75
CA ARG A 223 6.76 -16.20 -9.04
C ARG A 223 6.60 -14.72 -8.74
N LEU A 224 7.70 -13.98 -8.60
CA LEU A 224 7.72 -12.53 -8.37
C LEU A 224 7.48 -11.70 -9.64
N MET A 225 7.61 -12.29 -10.83
CA MET A 225 7.34 -11.60 -12.09
C MET A 225 5.89 -11.12 -12.20
N LYS A 226 4.92 -11.87 -11.69
CA LYS A 226 3.51 -11.44 -11.69
C LYS A 226 3.29 -10.21 -10.78
N PRO A 227 3.71 -10.20 -9.50
CA PRO A 227 3.75 -8.98 -8.69
C PRO A 227 4.48 -7.81 -9.34
N LEU A 228 5.61 -8.05 -10.02
CA LEU A 228 6.35 -7.01 -10.73
C LEU A 228 5.50 -6.35 -11.81
N VAL A 229 4.86 -7.14 -12.68
CA VAL A 229 3.98 -6.62 -13.74
C VAL A 229 2.82 -5.83 -13.14
N LEU A 230 2.22 -6.33 -12.05
CA LEU A 230 1.14 -5.63 -11.35
C LEU A 230 1.61 -4.29 -10.76
N ALA A 231 2.82 -4.23 -10.19
CA ALA A 231 3.40 -3.00 -9.67
C ALA A 231 3.69 -1.98 -10.77
N LEU A 232 4.16 -2.42 -11.95
CA LEU A 232 4.35 -1.56 -13.13
C LEU A 232 3.01 -1.01 -13.66
N LYS A 233 1.89 -1.67 -13.41
CA LYS A 233 0.54 -1.19 -13.75
C LYS A 233 -0.13 -0.42 -12.60
N GLY A 234 0.57 -0.23 -11.49
CA GLY A 234 0.05 0.37 -10.26
C GLY A 234 0.16 1.90 -10.22
N ASN A 235 0.17 2.43 -9.00
CA ASN A 235 0.39 3.85 -8.73
C ASN A 235 1.87 4.26 -8.94
N ASP A 236 2.17 5.57 -8.90
CA ASP A 236 3.52 6.08 -9.14
C ASP A 236 4.60 5.52 -8.18
N GLU A 237 4.26 5.25 -6.92
CA GLU A 237 5.19 4.65 -5.96
C GLU A 237 5.54 3.21 -6.34
N LEU A 238 4.54 2.41 -6.74
CA LEU A 238 4.72 1.03 -7.20
C LEU A 238 5.45 0.95 -8.53
N VAL A 239 5.16 1.87 -9.46
CA VAL A 239 5.88 1.96 -10.73
C VAL A 239 7.36 2.27 -10.46
N SER A 240 7.64 3.23 -9.56
CA SER A 240 9.02 3.53 -9.16
C SER A 240 9.73 2.31 -8.58
N LEU A 241 9.08 1.59 -7.66
CA LEU A 241 9.60 0.37 -7.05
C LEU A 241 9.85 -0.71 -8.10
N GLY A 242 8.86 -1.02 -8.94
CA GLY A 242 8.94 -2.04 -9.98
C GLY A 242 10.09 -1.76 -10.96
N LEU A 243 10.22 -0.52 -11.44
CA LEU A 243 11.31 -0.14 -12.34
C LEU A 243 12.69 -0.25 -11.67
N ARG A 244 12.83 0.15 -10.40
CA ARG A 244 14.08 0.03 -9.63
C ARG A 244 14.44 -1.43 -9.35
N THR A 245 13.46 -2.26 -8.99
CA THR A 245 13.65 -3.68 -8.73
C THR A 245 14.05 -4.42 -10.01
N LEU A 246 13.37 -4.15 -11.13
CA LEU A 246 13.72 -4.73 -12.42
C LEU A 246 15.12 -4.28 -12.88
N GLU A 247 15.46 -3.00 -12.69
CA GLU A 247 16.81 -2.51 -12.96
C GLU A 247 17.86 -3.30 -12.17
N TYR A 248 17.65 -3.43 -10.86
CA TYR A 248 18.57 -4.14 -9.98
C TYR A 248 18.77 -5.59 -10.41
N TRP A 249 17.70 -6.28 -10.81
CA TRP A 249 17.80 -7.66 -11.33
C TRP A 249 18.55 -7.74 -12.65
N ILE A 250 18.29 -6.82 -13.59
CA ILE A 250 18.99 -6.76 -14.88
C ILE A 250 20.49 -6.46 -14.69
N ASP A 251 20.83 -5.56 -13.78
CA ASP A 251 22.22 -5.15 -13.55
C ASP A 251 23.02 -6.19 -12.74
N SER A 252 22.35 -6.96 -11.88
CA SER A 252 23.01 -7.84 -10.90
C SER A 252 23.02 -9.32 -11.27
N LEU A 253 22.15 -9.76 -12.19
CA LEU A 253 22.07 -11.17 -12.61
C LEU A 253 22.72 -11.40 -13.96
N ASN A 254 23.35 -12.56 -14.11
CA ASN A 254 23.70 -13.06 -15.43
C ASN A 254 22.41 -13.29 -16.24
N PRO A 255 22.33 -12.81 -17.50
CA PRO A 255 21.21 -13.06 -18.38
C PRO A 255 20.72 -14.51 -18.42
N ASP A 256 21.64 -15.49 -18.34
CA ASP A 256 21.29 -16.92 -18.39
C ASP A 256 20.43 -17.38 -17.20
N PHE A 257 20.46 -16.65 -16.08
CA PHE A 257 19.60 -16.91 -14.91
C PHE A 257 18.31 -16.09 -14.92
N LEU A 258 18.36 -14.88 -15.48
CA LEU A 258 17.20 -13.98 -15.51
C LEU A 258 16.21 -14.35 -16.62
N GLU A 259 16.70 -14.76 -17.80
CA GLU A 259 15.84 -15.12 -18.95
C GLU A 259 14.85 -16.25 -18.61
N PRO A 260 15.27 -17.40 -18.04
CA PRO A 260 14.34 -18.45 -17.66
C PRO A 260 13.32 -17.98 -16.62
N SER A 261 13.73 -17.08 -15.73
CA SER A 261 12.85 -16.54 -14.69
C SER A 261 11.75 -15.63 -15.26
N MET A 262 12.02 -14.93 -16.36
CA MET A 262 11.05 -14.05 -17.02
C MET A 262 10.25 -14.73 -18.14
N ALA A 263 10.64 -15.93 -18.59
CA ALA A 263 10.15 -16.53 -19.83
C ALA A 263 8.62 -16.50 -19.98
N ASN A 264 7.89 -16.91 -18.94
CA ASN A 264 6.43 -17.00 -18.98
C ASN A 264 5.70 -15.64 -18.98
N LEU A 265 6.37 -14.58 -18.54
CA LEU A 265 5.76 -13.25 -18.34
C LEU A 265 6.50 -12.14 -19.09
N MET A 266 7.43 -12.51 -19.98
CA MET A 266 8.27 -11.55 -20.70
C MET A 266 7.42 -10.59 -21.53
N SER A 267 6.41 -11.11 -22.23
CA SER A 267 5.46 -10.31 -23.02
C SER A 267 4.76 -9.26 -22.16
N GLU A 268 4.24 -9.66 -20.99
CA GLU A 268 3.56 -8.76 -20.06
C GLU A 268 4.49 -7.69 -19.47
N VAL A 269 5.72 -8.06 -19.11
CA VAL A 269 6.73 -7.12 -18.61
C VAL A 269 7.05 -6.07 -19.69
N ILE A 270 7.27 -6.50 -20.93
CA ILE A 270 7.59 -5.57 -22.02
C ILE A 270 6.41 -4.67 -22.37
N LEU A 271 5.19 -5.20 -22.41
CA LEU A 271 3.98 -4.39 -22.62
C LEU A 271 3.79 -3.36 -21.51
N ALA A 272 4.04 -3.73 -20.24
CA ALA A 272 4.01 -2.81 -19.12
C ALA A 272 5.06 -1.69 -19.28
N LEU A 273 6.31 -2.03 -19.65
CA LEU A 273 7.36 -1.05 -19.94
C LEU A 273 7.00 -0.12 -21.11
N TRP A 274 6.42 -0.65 -22.19
CA TRP A 274 5.97 0.16 -23.33
C TRP A 274 4.88 1.14 -22.93
N SER A 275 3.97 0.75 -22.02
CA SER A 275 2.93 1.65 -21.52
C SER A 275 3.47 2.90 -20.82
N HIS A 276 4.73 2.85 -20.35
CA HIS A 276 5.43 3.94 -19.70
C HIS A 276 6.24 4.83 -20.68
N LEU A 277 6.40 4.44 -21.94
CA LEU A 277 7.11 5.24 -22.96
C LEU A 277 6.26 6.44 -23.41
N ARG A 278 6.11 7.41 -22.50
CA ARG A 278 5.33 8.64 -22.69
C ARG A 278 6.25 9.86 -22.65
N PRO A 279 5.96 10.92 -23.43
CA PRO A 279 6.70 12.17 -23.35
C PRO A 279 6.47 12.87 -22.00
N LYS A 280 7.29 13.88 -21.70
CA LYS A 280 7.07 14.79 -20.57
C LYS A 280 5.64 15.36 -20.64
N PRO A 281 4.93 15.52 -19.50
CA PRO A 281 5.42 15.59 -18.13
C PRO A 281 5.54 14.25 -17.38
N TYR A 282 5.29 13.10 -18.03
CA TYR A 282 5.36 11.80 -17.38
C TYR A 282 6.80 11.44 -16.93
N PRO A 283 7.05 11.12 -15.65
CA PRO A 283 8.42 11.01 -15.12
C PRO A 283 9.13 9.71 -15.50
N TRP A 284 8.40 8.62 -15.80
CA TRP A 284 8.99 7.28 -15.90
C TRP A 284 9.45 6.88 -17.32
N GLY A 285 9.17 7.70 -18.34
CA GLY A 285 9.44 7.36 -19.74
C GLY A 285 10.91 7.13 -20.06
N ALA A 286 11.79 7.99 -19.56
CA ALA A 286 13.24 7.83 -19.74
C ALA A 286 13.77 6.55 -19.06
N LYS A 287 13.23 6.21 -17.88
CA LYS A 287 13.64 5.02 -17.14
C LYS A 287 13.21 3.74 -17.83
N ALA A 288 11.96 3.68 -18.32
CA ALA A 288 11.47 2.56 -19.09
C ALA A 288 12.30 2.34 -20.37
N LEU A 289 12.63 3.42 -21.10
CA LEU A 289 13.48 3.36 -22.28
C LEU A 289 14.88 2.81 -21.97
N GLN A 290 15.48 3.25 -20.85
CA GLN A 290 16.78 2.76 -20.39
C GLN A 290 16.74 1.24 -20.12
N LEU A 291 15.72 0.74 -19.42
CA LEU A 291 15.58 -0.69 -19.13
C LEU A 291 15.40 -1.54 -20.38
N LEU A 292 14.57 -1.08 -21.32
CA LEU A 292 14.41 -1.73 -22.63
C LEU A 292 15.72 -1.77 -23.41
N GLY A 293 16.54 -0.72 -23.30
CA GLY A 293 17.90 -0.68 -23.84
C GLY A 293 18.84 -1.70 -23.20
N LYS A 294 18.83 -1.81 -21.85
CA LYS A 294 19.64 -2.79 -21.10
C LYS A 294 19.29 -4.24 -21.46
N LEU A 295 18.01 -4.53 -21.73
CA LEU A 295 17.58 -5.85 -22.21
C LEU A 295 18.11 -6.17 -23.63
N GLY A 296 18.53 -5.16 -24.39
CA GLY A 296 19.10 -5.33 -25.73
C GLY A 296 18.16 -6.09 -26.66
N GLY A 297 18.70 -7.05 -27.43
CA GLY A 297 17.89 -7.86 -28.35
C GLY A 297 16.85 -8.78 -27.68
N ARG A 298 16.85 -8.92 -26.35
CA ARG A 298 15.91 -9.77 -25.60
C ARG A 298 14.50 -9.19 -25.56
N ASN A 299 14.40 -7.85 -25.57
CA ASN A 299 13.14 -7.11 -25.56
C ASN A 299 12.23 -7.32 -26.78
N ARG A 300 12.65 -8.16 -27.75
CA ARG A 300 11.92 -8.46 -28.99
C ARG A 300 11.86 -9.95 -29.31
N ARG A 301 12.53 -10.81 -28.54
CA ARG A 301 12.57 -12.27 -28.80
C ARG A 301 11.22 -12.95 -28.58
N PHE A 302 10.39 -12.42 -27.69
CA PHE A 302 9.04 -12.94 -27.43
C PHE A 302 8.03 -12.66 -28.55
N LEU A 303 8.34 -11.75 -29.50
CA LEU A 303 7.45 -11.41 -30.62
C LEU A 303 7.26 -12.55 -31.64
N LYS A 304 7.79 -13.75 -31.35
CA LYS A 304 7.50 -14.98 -32.08
C LYS A 304 6.13 -15.54 -31.73
N GLU A 305 5.62 -15.23 -30.54
CA GLU A 305 4.30 -15.65 -30.09
C GLU A 305 3.28 -14.52 -30.33
N PRO A 306 2.08 -14.83 -30.85
CA PRO A 306 1.06 -13.82 -31.05
C PRO A 306 0.66 -13.21 -29.70
N LEU A 307 0.62 -11.89 -29.63
CA LEU A 307 0.11 -11.20 -28.45
C LEU A 307 -1.38 -11.53 -28.27
N ALA A 308 -1.82 -11.62 -27.02
CA ALA A 308 -3.22 -11.80 -26.69
C ALA A 308 -4.04 -10.69 -27.35
N LEU A 309 -4.89 -11.06 -28.29
CA LEU A 309 -5.82 -10.14 -28.94
C LEU A 309 -6.96 -9.84 -27.97
N GLU A 310 -7.38 -8.58 -27.91
CA GLU A 310 -8.60 -8.19 -27.21
C GLU A 310 -9.81 -8.78 -27.95
N CYS A 311 -10.20 -9.98 -27.55
CA CYS A 311 -11.41 -10.61 -28.04
C CYS A 311 -12.58 -10.09 -27.22
N LYS A 312 -13.56 -9.47 -27.88
CA LYS A 312 -14.86 -9.26 -27.24
C LYS A 312 -15.59 -10.59 -27.23
N GLU A 313 -16.02 -11.04 -26.05
CA GLU A 313 -16.87 -12.23 -25.92
C GLU A 313 -18.15 -12.12 -26.77
N ASN A 314 -18.70 -10.90 -26.87
CA ASN A 314 -19.78 -10.58 -27.80
C ASN A 314 -19.32 -9.52 -28.81
N PRO A 315 -19.24 -9.83 -30.12
CA PRO A 315 -18.84 -8.86 -31.14
C PRO A 315 -19.89 -7.75 -31.33
N GLU A 316 -21.13 -7.97 -30.90
CA GLU A 316 -22.19 -6.98 -30.99
C GLU A 316 -22.11 -5.95 -29.85
N HIS A 317 -22.63 -4.75 -30.14
CA HIS A 317 -22.81 -3.73 -29.12
C HIS A 317 -24.01 -4.09 -28.26
N GLY A 318 -23.82 -4.16 -26.94
CA GLY A 318 -24.87 -4.62 -26.03
C GLY A 318 -26.08 -3.68 -26.00
N LEU A 319 -25.86 -2.36 -26.01
CA LEU A 319 -26.93 -1.36 -26.03
C LEU A 319 -26.61 -0.26 -27.05
N ARG A 320 -27.58 0.00 -27.94
CA ARG A 320 -27.50 1.00 -29.01
C ARG A 320 -28.64 2.01 -28.83
N LEU A 321 -28.32 3.29 -28.90
CA LEU A 321 -29.32 4.35 -29.00
C LEU A 321 -29.42 4.83 -30.45
N ILE A 322 -30.64 4.91 -30.95
CA ILE A 322 -30.92 5.62 -32.19
C ILE A 322 -31.33 7.02 -31.78
N LEU A 323 -30.58 8.00 -32.25
CA LEU A 323 -30.84 9.40 -32.01
C LEU A 323 -31.15 10.04 -33.35
N THR A 324 -32.11 10.96 -33.37
CA THR A 324 -32.57 11.65 -34.57
C THR A 324 -32.49 13.15 -34.31
N PHE A 325 -31.66 13.86 -35.09
CA PHE A 325 -31.63 15.32 -35.10
C PHE A 325 -32.37 15.83 -36.33
N GLU A 326 -32.94 17.03 -36.28
CA GLU A 326 -33.36 17.74 -37.49
C GLU A 326 -32.11 17.93 -38.39
N PRO A 327 -32.13 17.50 -39.67
CA PRO A 327 -33.29 17.25 -40.55
C PRO A 327 -33.69 15.76 -40.71
N GLN A 328 -33.84 15.02 -39.61
CA GLN A 328 -34.26 13.61 -39.52
C GLN A 328 -33.23 12.56 -39.94
N THR A 329 -31.94 12.84 -39.79
CA THR A 329 -30.89 11.82 -39.99
C THR A 329 -30.74 10.96 -38.72
N PRO A 330 -31.09 9.66 -38.74
CA PRO A 330 -30.88 8.78 -37.60
C PRO A 330 -29.39 8.43 -37.49
N PHE A 331 -28.82 8.55 -36.30
CA PHE A 331 -27.47 8.10 -36.00
C PHE A 331 -27.50 7.09 -34.85
N LEU A 332 -26.71 6.03 -35.01
CA LEU A 332 -26.63 4.94 -34.07
C LEU A 332 -25.43 5.14 -33.15
N VAL A 333 -25.69 5.23 -31.85
CA VAL A 333 -24.66 5.42 -30.83
C VAL A 333 -24.56 4.17 -29.96
N PRO A 334 -23.42 3.44 -30.01
CA PRO A 334 -23.16 2.35 -29.09
C PRO A 334 -22.79 2.87 -27.70
N LEU A 335 -23.46 2.37 -26.66
CA LEU A 335 -23.27 2.81 -25.29
C LEU A 335 -22.23 1.99 -24.51
N ASP A 336 -21.63 0.94 -25.09
CA ASP A 336 -20.75 0.01 -24.39
C ASP A 336 -19.61 0.73 -23.65
N ARG A 337 -18.94 1.69 -24.29
CA ARG A 337 -17.84 2.45 -23.66
C ARG A 337 -18.33 3.28 -22.48
N CYS A 338 -19.51 3.90 -22.60
CA CYS A 338 -20.12 4.68 -21.53
C CYS A 338 -20.54 3.79 -20.36
N ILE A 339 -21.06 2.59 -20.64
CA ILE A 339 -21.44 1.59 -19.63
C ILE A 339 -20.20 1.11 -18.87
N HIS A 340 -19.12 0.73 -19.57
CA HIS A 340 -17.87 0.31 -18.93
C HIS A 340 -17.28 1.42 -18.06
N LEU A 341 -17.29 2.67 -18.54
CA LEU A 341 -16.82 3.82 -17.76
C LEU A 341 -17.70 4.06 -16.52
N ALA A 342 -19.02 3.97 -16.66
CA ALA A 342 -19.93 4.14 -15.53
C ALA A 342 -19.78 3.02 -14.49
N ILE A 343 -19.56 1.77 -14.92
CA ILE A 343 -19.23 0.65 -14.02
C ILE A 343 -17.92 0.93 -13.29
N ALA A 344 -16.87 1.32 -14.01
CA ALA A 344 -15.57 1.63 -13.40
C ALA A 344 -15.66 2.75 -12.35
N VAL A 345 -16.44 3.80 -12.63
CA VAL A 345 -16.69 4.91 -11.70
C VAL A 345 -17.45 4.47 -10.44
N VAL A 346 -18.44 3.59 -10.59
CA VAL A 346 -19.21 3.07 -9.44
C VAL A 346 -18.41 2.07 -8.61
N MET A 347 -17.62 1.22 -9.27
CA MET A 347 -16.82 0.17 -8.62
C MET A 347 -15.53 0.68 -8.00
N GLN A 348 -15.00 1.83 -8.45
CA GLN A 348 -13.86 2.45 -7.80
C GLN A 348 -14.19 2.85 -6.36
N LYS A 349 -13.62 2.13 -5.39
CA LYS A 349 -13.69 2.43 -3.95
C LYS A 349 -12.92 3.70 -3.54
N SER A 350 -12.06 4.23 -4.41
CA SER A 350 -11.20 5.39 -4.10
C SER A 350 -12.01 6.65 -3.78
N MET A 351 -11.65 7.37 -2.72
CA MET A 351 -12.24 8.68 -2.36
C MET A 351 -12.01 9.78 -3.40
N ALA A 352 -11.24 9.51 -4.47
CA ALA A 352 -10.90 10.47 -5.51
C ALA A 352 -12.08 10.86 -6.43
N VAL A 353 -13.13 10.02 -6.51
CA VAL A 353 -14.29 10.31 -7.35
C VAL A 353 -15.39 10.94 -6.52
N ASP A 354 -15.75 12.18 -6.87
CA ASP A 354 -16.82 12.90 -6.21
C ASP A 354 -18.13 12.09 -6.24
N THR A 355 -18.82 12.09 -5.10
CA THR A 355 -20.15 11.52 -4.90
C THR A 355 -21.14 11.94 -6.00
N PHE A 356 -20.97 13.16 -6.54
CA PHE A 356 -21.70 13.64 -7.70
C PHE A 356 -21.59 12.72 -8.92
N TYR A 357 -20.37 12.37 -9.34
CA TYR A 357 -20.15 11.54 -10.53
C TYR A 357 -20.64 10.11 -10.33
N ARG A 358 -20.44 9.55 -9.14
CA ARG A 358 -20.99 8.22 -8.79
C ARG A 358 -22.51 8.19 -8.88
N LYS A 359 -23.19 9.21 -8.36
CA LYS A 359 -24.65 9.32 -8.44
C LYS A 359 -25.14 9.35 -9.89
N HIS A 360 -24.45 10.08 -10.78
CA HIS A 360 -24.80 10.16 -12.20
C HIS A 360 -24.49 8.88 -12.97
N ALA A 361 -23.35 8.24 -12.71
CA ALA A 361 -22.99 6.95 -13.30
C ALA A 361 -24.02 5.87 -12.92
N LEU A 362 -24.43 5.82 -11.65
CA LEU A 362 -25.44 4.85 -11.19
C LEU A 362 -26.82 5.12 -11.80
N LYS A 363 -27.23 6.38 -11.95
CA LYS A 363 -28.45 6.75 -12.68
C LYS A 363 -28.39 6.29 -14.14
N PHE A 364 -27.27 6.53 -14.82
CA PHE A 364 -27.07 6.11 -16.20
C PHE A 364 -27.16 4.59 -16.35
N LEU A 365 -26.48 3.82 -15.48
CA LEU A 365 -26.56 2.36 -15.49
C LEU A 365 -27.99 1.85 -15.23
N ARG A 366 -28.71 2.49 -14.30
CA ARG A 366 -30.13 2.15 -14.03
C ARG A 366 -31.01 2.35 -15.25
N VAL A 367 -30.82 3.44 -16.00
CA VAL A 367 -31.56 3.69 -17.25
C VAL A 367 -31.22 2.64 -18.31
N CYS A 368 -29.93 2.30 -18.47
CA CYS A 368 -29.50 1.26 -19.41
C CYS A 368 -30.12 -0.10 -19.08
N LEU A 369 -30.12 -0.49 -17.80
CA LEU A 369 -30.75 -1.74 -17.34
C LEU A 369 -32.27 -1.73 -17.52
N SER A 370 -32.93 -0.60 -17.25
CA SER A 370 -34.39 -0.47 -17.42
C SER A 370 -34.80 -0.58 -18.89
N SER A 371 -33.97 -0.09 -19.81
CA SER A 371 -34.16 -0.22 -21.26
C SER A 371 -34.03 -1.68 -21.72
N LEU A 372 -33.01 -2.40 -21.24
CA LEU A 372 -32.80 -3.81 -21.57
C LEU A 372 -33.88 -4.74 -21.00
N LEU A 373 -34.35 -4.46 -19.78
CA LEU A 373 -35.35 -5.28 -19.10
C LEU A 373 -36.78 -5.02 -19.57
N ASN A 374 -36.97 -4.05 -20.49
CA ASN A 374 -38.26 -3.75 -21.13
C ASN A 374 -39.44 -3.66 -20.13
N PHE A 375 -39.21 -3.09 -18.94
CA PHE A 375 -40.22 -2.98 -17.87
C PHE A 375 -41.39 -2.04 -18.18
N ARG A 376 -41.52 -1.59 -19.44
CA ARG A 376 -42.77 -1.05 -19.98
C ARG A 376 -43.12 -1.83 -21.23
N GLY A 377 -44.18 -2.63 -21.14
CA GLY A 377 -44.78 -3.28 -22.30
C GLY A 377 -45.02 -2.25 -23.41
N ASN A 378 -44.65 -2.63 -24.63
CA ASN A 378 -44.99 -1.97 -25.89
C ASN A 378 -45.06 -0.43 -25.82
N VAL A 379 -43.91 0.23 -25.94
CA VAL A 379 -43.92 1.58 -26.52
C VAL A 379 -44.28 1.39 -27.99
N SER A 380 -45.53 1.68 -28.34
CA SER A 380 -46.02 1.70 -29.71
C SER A 380 -45.10 2.57 -30.58
N ALA A 381 -44.73 2.02 -31.74
CA ALA A 381 -43.81 2.43 -32.81
C ALA A 381 -43.36 3.90 -33.01
N ASP A 382 -43.96 4.89 -32.37
CA ASP A 382 -43.51 6.28 -32.41
C ASP A 382 -42.67 6.61 -31.18
N GLY A 383 -41.35 6.67 -31.42
CA GLY A 383 -40.27 7.24 -30.62
C GLY A 383 -40.53 7.66 -29.16
N VAL A 384 -39.57 7.33 -28.28
CA VAL A 384 -39.53 7.86 -26.91
C VAL A 384 -39.36 9.39 -26.97
N SER A 385 -40.42 10.13 -26.63
CA SER A 385 -40.38 11.59 -26.59
C SER A 385 -39.41 12.10 -25.50
N PRO A 386 -38.78 13.28 -25.68
CA PRO A 386 -37.81 13.84 -24.73
C PRO A 386 -38.31 13.91 -23.27
N GLY A 387 -39.63 14.06 -23.08
CA GLY A 387 -40.27 14.10 -21.77
C GLY A 387 -40.22 12.78 -20.99
N ILE A 388 -40.18 11.62 -21.68
CA ILE A 388 -40.15 10.29 -21.05
C ILE A 388 -38.72 9.96 -20.58
N LEU A 389 -37.70 10.32 -21.36
CA LEU A 389 -36.30 10.24 -20.93
C LEU A 389 -36.01 11.19 -19.76
N ALA A 390 -36.58 12.39 -19.78
CA ALA A 390 -36.47 13.35 -18.67
C ALA A 390 -37.12 12.81 -17.38
N THR A 391 -38.30 12.18 -17.46
CA THR A 391 -38.94 11.55 -16.29
C THR A 391 -38.23 10.29 -15.79
N LEU A 392 -37.51 9.57 -16.64
CA LEU A 392 -36.69 8.41 -16.24
C LEU A 392 -35.34 8.83 -15.62
N LEU A 393 -34.76 9.96 -16.04
CA LEU A 393 -33.52 10.53 -15.48
C LEU A 393 -33.74 11.25 -14.13
N VAL A 394 -34.97 11.73 -13.88
CA VAL A 394 -35.37 12.32 -12.59
C VAL A 394 -35.89 11.21 -11.68
N SER A 395 -35.00 10.68 -10.83
CA SER A 395 -35.41 9.75 -9.78
C SER A 395 -36.49 10.39 -8.89
N SER A 396 -37.46 9.60 -8.45
CA SER A 396 -38.47 9.91 -7.41
C SER A 396 -37.92 10.34 -6.05
N VAL A 397 -36.60 10.55 -5.93
CA VAL A 397 -35.88 10.86 -4.69
C VAL A 397 -35.58 12.36 -4.53
N ASP A 398 -35.83 13.20 -5.54
CA ASP A 398 -35.61 14.66 -5.43
C ASP A 398 -36.86 15.47 -5.88
N PRO A 399 -37.76 15.85 -4.95
CA PRO A 399 -39.00 16.58 -5.27
C PRO A 399 -38.77 18.07 -5.58
N SER A 400 -37.55 18.58 -5.43
CA SER A 400 -37.19 20.00 -5.56
C SER A 400 -37.25 20.56 -6.99
N ARG A 401 -37.25 19.70 -8.02
CA ARG A 401 -37.29 20.11 -9.45
C ARG A 401 -38.70 20.21 -10.05
N ARG A 402 -39.78 20.03 -9.27
CA ARG A 402 -41.16 20.06 -9.77
C ARG A 402 -41.81 21.44 -9.88
N ARG A 403 -41.16 22.53 -9.46
CA ARG A 403 -41.85 23.81 -9.17
C ARG A 403 -41.56 25.00 -10.10
N THR A 404 -40.95 24.81 -11.26
CA THR A 404 -40.50 25.96 -12.10
C THR A 404 -41.16 26.08 -13.47
N GLU A 405 -42.35 25.53 -13.71
CA GLU A 405 -43.04 25.68 -15.01
C GLU A 405 -44.51 26.16 -14.93
N THR A 406 -45.02 26.57 -13.77
CA THR A 406 -46.44 26.96 -13.64
C THR A 406 -46.70 28.33 -12.99
N LEU A 407 -45.85 29.31 -13.24
CA LEU A 407 -46.09 30.75 -12.97
C LEU A 407 -45.28 31.52 -14.03
N ASP A 408 -45.79 32.31 -14.97
CA ASP A 408 -47.10 32.89 -15.18
C ASP A 408 -47.25 33.16 -16.70
N MET A 409 -48.35 32.68 -17.29
CA MET A 409 -48.97 33.32 -18.46
C MET A 409 -50.01 34.31 -17.93
N LYS A 410 -49.80 35.60 -18.17
CA LYS A 410 -50.86 36.59 -18.39
C LYS A 410 -50.41 37.59 -19.43
#